data_AF-X1NZZ2-F1
#
_entry.id   AF-X1NZZ2-F1
#
_cell.length_a   1.000
_cell.length_b   1.000
_cell.length_c   1.000
_cell.angle_alpha   90.00
_cell.angle_beta   90.00
_cell.angle_gamma   90.00
#
_symmetry.space_group_name_H-M   'P 1'
#
loop_
_entity.id
_entity.type
_entity.pdbx_description
1 polymer ?
#
loop_
_entity_poly.entity_id
_entity_poly.type
_entity_poly.pdbx_seq_one_letter_code
_entity_poly.pdbx_strand_id
1 'polypeptide(L)'
;FDLFEEITPELVKKELSLPDTPSEAEVKSKLETNTSAKITLFKGDTKKTLEQAIKTLPPMNFIYIDGGHSIETIRNDWQWASLVAGLGSVIFFDDLFDEMPFVGCKFIIDEIDKAKYDVEVMPEADSYKQKWGHLKTQLLMVKPKVATWREVPDEEWSRHIAAESRYWATCQNTLDNQLKQQVYVKYMGLNEYAAPASEQHGQHLYGFDLKGKSILDVGGGPVSLLLRCYNFSRAVVVDPCDYPDWVAERYKMAGIELIKQQAETV
;
A
#
# COMPACT_ATOMS: atom_id res chain seq x y z
N PHE A 1 1.11 -20.95 0.48
CA PHE A 1 2.38 -21.28 1.15
C PHE A 1 2.16 -22.60 1.85
N ASP A 2 3.11 -23.52 1.80
CA ASP A 2 3.03 -24.78 2.53
C ASP A 2 4.43 -25.42 2.62
N LEU A 3 4.62 -26.32 3.57
CA LEU A 3 5.80 -27.18 3.64
C LEU A 3 5.76 -28.26 2.55
N PHE A 4 4.57 -28.67 2.08
CA PHE A 4 4.41 -29.75 1.09
C PHE A 4 5.21 -30.99 1.49
N GLU A 5 6.04 -31.54 0.60
CA GLU A 5 6.90 -32.70 0.85
C GLU A 5 8.06 -32.44 1.85
N GLU A 6 8.25 -31.21 2.34
CA GLU A 6 9.30 -30.85 3.31
C GLU A 6 8.84 -30.98 4.78
N ILE A 7 7.61 -31.43 5.03
CA ILE A 7 7.13 -31.62 6.41
C ILE A 7 7.93 -32.71 7.13
N THR A 8 8.34 -32.44 8.38
CA THR A 8 9.06 -33.42 9.22
C THR A 8 8.27 -33.74 10.49
N PRO A 9 8.50 -34.91 11.13
CA PRO A 9 7.82 -35.25 12.39
C PRO A 9 7.99 -34.20 13.50
N GLU A 10 9.13 -33.51 13.53
CA GLU A 10 9.39 -32.42 14.47
C GLU A 10 8.51 -31.21 14.20
N LEU A 11 8.33 -30.84 12.91
CA LEU A 11 7.47 -29.74 12.50
C LEU A 11 5.99 -30.06 12.73
N VAL A 12 5.56 -31.30 12.42
CA VAL A 12 4.21 -31.80 12.74
C VAL A 12 3.89 -31.58 14.21
N LYS A 13 4.81 -31.94 15.10
CA LYS A 13 4.62 -31.78 16.54
C LYS A 13 4.64 -30.31 16.97
N LYS A 14 5.53 -29.50 16.40
CA LYS A 14 5.68 -28.07 16.75
C LYS A 14 4.46 -27.25 16.32
N GLU A 15 3.98 -27.48 15.11
CA GLU A 15 2.91 -26.71 14.47
C GLU A 15 1.52 -27.37 14.66
N LEU A 16 1.45 -28.52 15.34
CA LEU A 16 0.24 -29.36 15.47
C LEU A 16 -0.41 -29.70 14.13
N SER A 17 0.41 -29.91 13.10
CA SER A 17 -0.03 -30.15 11.71
C SER A 17 -0.39 -31.62 11.45
N LEU A 18 -0.91 -31.90 10.26
CA LEU A 18 -1.06 -33.25 9.75
C LEU A 18 0.27 -33.79 9.20
N PRO A 19 0.61 -35.07 9.41
CA PRO A 19 1.89 -35.64 9.01
C PRO A 19 2.01 -35.98 7.51
N ASP A 20 0.88 -36.23 6.83
CA ASP A 20 0.86 -36.68 5.44
C ASP A 20 0.38 -35.55 4.53
N THR A 21 1.31 -34.75 4.02
CA THR A 21 1.04 -33.65 3.09
C THR A 21 1.39 -34.04 1.65
N PRO A 22 0.60 -33.61 0.65
CA PRO A 22 0.91 -33.81 -0.75
C PRO A 22 2.14 -32.99 -1.17
N SER A 23 2.81 -33.41 -2.24
CA SER A 23 3.92 -32.63 -2.81
C SER A 23 3.44 -31.37 -3.51
N GLU A 24 4.31 -30.37 -3.62
CA GLU A 24 4.05 -29.11 -4.34
C GLU A 24 3.60 -29.38 -5.78
N ALA A 25 4.24 -30.34 -6.46
CA ALA A 25 3.92 -30.71 -7.83
C ALA A 25 2.52 -31.31 -7.95
N GLU A 26 2.11 -32.17 -7.02
CA GLU A 26 0.77 -32.75 -7.00
C GLU A 26 -0.30 -31.69 -6.72
N VAL A 27 -0.05 -30.79 -5.77
CA VAL A 27 -0.96 -29.68 -5.46
C VAL A 27 -1.09 -28.76 -6.67
N LYS A 28 0.03 -28.36 -7.28
CA LYS A 28 0.04 -27.51 -8.46
C LYS A 28 -0.74 -28.13 -9.61
N SER A 29 -0.46 -29.40 -9.92
CA SER A 29 -1.16 -30.13 -10.98
C SER A 29 -2.67 -30.17 -10.75
N LYS A 30 -3.11 -30.45 -9.52
CA LYS A 30 -4.54 -30.44 -9.17
C LYS A 30 -5.16 -29.05 -9.34
N LEU A 31 -4.52 -28.00 -8.84
CA LEU A 31 -5.05 -26.64 -8.94
C LEU A 31 -5.13 -26.15 -10.39
N GLU A 32 -4.09 -26.39 -11.18
CA GLU A 32 -4.04 -26.00 -12.60
C GLU A 32 -5.01 -26.80 -13.48
N THR A 33 -5.27 -28.08 -13.13
CA THR A 33 -6.21 -28.92 -13.88
C THR A 33 -7.67 -28.55 -13.60
N ASN A 34 -7.97 -28.11 -12.38
CA ASN A 34 -9.35 -27.89 -11.92
C ASN A 34 -9.77 -26.41 -11.94
N THR A 35 -8.86 -25.49 -12.24
CA THR A 35 -9.15 -24.05 -12.22
C THR A 35 -8.48 -23.33 -13.38
N SER A 36 -9.05 -22.19 -13.78
CA SER A 36 -8.41 -21.24 -14.70
C SER A 36 -7.62 -20.15 -13.96
N ALA A 37 -7.32 -20.35 -12.68
CA ALA A 37 -6.66 -19.36 -11.85
C ALA A 37 -5.16 -19.27 -12.19
N LYS A 38 -4.58 -18.07 -12.10
CA LYS A 38 -3.13 -17.91 -12.13
C LYS A 38 -2.58 -18.29 -10.75
N ILE A 39 -1.92 -19.45 -10.68
CA ILE A 39 -1.46 -20.03 -9.42
C ILE A 39 0.04 -19.74 -9.23
N THR A 40 0.40 -19.36 -8.00
CA THR A 40 1.80 -19.30 -7.57
C THR A 40 1.88 -19.99 -6.21
N LEU A 41 2.67 -21.06 -6.14
CA LEU A 41 2.94 -21.79 -4.91
C LEU A 41 4.30 -21.34 -4.37
N PHE A 42 4.37 -21.25 -3.05
CA PHE A 42 5.60 -20.95 -2.32
C PHE A 42 5.82 -22.12 -1.36
N LYS A 43 6.83 -22.93 -1.64
CA LYS A 43 7.22 -24.08 -0.81
C LYS A 43 8.20 -23.66 0.28
N GLY A 44 7.93 -24.12 1.51
CA GLY A 44 8.78 -23.98 2.68
C GLY A 44 8.15 -23.17 3.82
N ASP A 45 8.81 -23.18 4.98
CA ASP A 45 8.41 -22.50 6.21
C ASP A 45 8.17 -20.99 5.96
N THR A 46 6.97 -20.51 6.29
CA THR A 46 6.56 -19.11 6.08
C THR A 46 7.44 -18.12 6.83
N LYS A 47 8.10 -18.53 7.92
CA LYS A 47 9.12 -17.71 8.61
C LYS A 47 10.36 -17.42 7.77
N LYS A 48 10.51 -18.11 6.64
CA LYS A 48 11.59 -17.88 5.67
C LYS A 48 11.05 -17.40 4.32
N THR A 49 9.94 -17.97 3.88
CA THR A 49 9.45 -17.80 2.51
C THR A 49 8.54 -16.59 2.35
N LEU A 50 7.76 -16.24 3.37
CA LEU A 50 6.77 -15.17 3.26
C LEU A 50 7.42 -13.79 3.15
N GLU A 51 8.46 -13.50 3.95
CA GLU A 51 9.24 -12.25 3.87
C GLU A 51 9.79 -12.01 2.44
N GLN A 52 10.28 -13.07 1.79
CA GLN A 52 10.82 -12.94 0.43
C GLN A 52 9.70 -12.75 -0.58
N ALA A 53 8.60 -13.48 -0.42
CA ALA A 53 7.47 -13.42 -1.34
C ALA A 53 6.80 -12.05 -1.36
N ILE A 54 6.58 -11.41 -0.19
CA ILE A 54 5.89 -10.10 -0.10
C ILE A 54 6.58 -8.98 -0.90
N LYS A 55 7.87 -9.13 -1.23
CA LYS A 55 8.60 -8.17 -2.07
C LYS A 55 8.09 -8.16 -3.52
N THR A 56 7.49 -9.27 -3.94
CA THR A 56 7.01 -9.49 -5.33
C THR A 56 5.50 -9.63 -5.43
N LEU A 57 4.81 -9.90 -4.32
CA LEU A 57 3.37 -9.98 -4.30
C LEU A 57 2.72 -8.60 -4.53
N PRO A 58 1.64 -8.52 -5.34
CA PRO A 58 0.85 -7.30 -5.43
C PRO A 58 0.09 -7.04 -4.12
N PRO A 59 -0.54 -5.85 -3.96
CA PRO A 59 -1.54 -5.66 -2.92
C PRO A 59 -2.63 -6.74 -2.97
N MET A 60 -3.00 -7.27 -1.81
CA MET A 60 -3.92 -8.40 -1.66
C MET A 60 -5.25 -7.92 -1.10
N ASN A 61 -6.36 -8.19 -1.80
CA ASN A 61 -7.71 -7.86 -1.31
C ASN A 61 -8.27 -8.90 -0.34
N PHE A 62 -7.74 -10.12 -0.36
CA PHE A 62 -8.16 -11.21 0.50
C PHE A 62 -6.93 -11.98 0.97
N ILE A 63 -6.84 -12.21 2.28
CA ILE A 63 -5.75 -12.97 2.90
C ILE A 63 -6.39 -13.98 3.86
N TYR A 64 -5.97 -15.24 3.77
CA TYR A 64 -6.43 -16.32 4.64
C TYR A 64 -5.20 -16.94 5.32
N ILE A 65 -5.13 -16.81 6.65
CA ILE A 65 -4.05 -17.32 7.49
C ILE A 65 -4.58 -18.57 8.20
N ASP A 66 -4.23 -19.71 7.62
CA ASP A 66 -4.63 -21.05 8.04
C ASP A 66 -3.41 -21.96 7.92
N GLY A 67 -2.42 -21.67 8.75
CA GLY A 67 -1.11 -22.29 8.65
C GLY A 67 -0.35 -22.19 9.97
N GLY A 68 -0.03 -23.37 10.53
CA GLY A 68 0.70 -23.51 11.78
C GLY A 68 -0.09 -23.02 12.99
N HIS A 69 -0.28 -23.89 13.98
CA HIS A 69 -1.02 -23.48 15.18
C HIS A 69 -0.13 -22.80 16.24
N SER A 70 1.16 -22.62 15.94
CA SER A 70 2.08 -21.97 16.87
C SER A 70 1.97 -20.45 16.80
N ILE A 71 2.01 -19.81 17.96
CA ILE A 71 1.98 -18.35 18.09
C ILE A 71 3.11 -17.69 17.28
N GLU A 72 4.29 -18.32 17.24
CA GLU A 72 5.46 -17.84 16.51
C GLU A 72 5.18 -17.71 15.00
N THR A 73 4.60 -18.75 14.40
CA THR A 73 4.27 -18.78 12.97
C THR A 73 3.16 -17.78 12.66
N ILE A 74 2.09 -17.73 13.46
CA ILE A 74 0.97 -16.81 13.25
C ILE A 74 1.42 -15.34 13.37
N ARG A 75 2.31 -15.00 14.32
CA ARG A 75 2.88 -13.64 14.43
C ARG A 75 3.69 -13.27 13.21
N ASN A 76 4.56 -14.16 12.72
CA ASN A 76 5.31 -13.95 11.50
C ASN A 76 4.39 -13.70 10.31
N ASP A 77 3.36 -14.54 10.17
CA ASP A 77 2.44 -14.49 9.04
C ASP A 77 1.62 -13.20 9.07
N TRP A 78 1.12 -12.81 10.24
CA TRP A 78 0.47 -11.51 10.44
C TRP A 78 1.39 -10.35 10.08
N GLN A 79 2.60 -10.33 10.62
CA GLN A 79 3.57 -9.25 10.40
C GLN A 79 3.77 -9.00 8.90
N TRP A 80 4.04 -10.04 8.12
CA TRP A 80 4.33 -9.90 6.70
C TRP A 80 3.06 -9.73 5.84
N ALA A 81 2.00 -10.47 6.13
CA ALA A 81 0.76 -10.38 5.36
C ALA A 81 0.09 -9.00 5.50
N SER A 82 0.19 -8.38 6.68
CA SER A 82 -0.35 -7.04 6.91
C SER A 82 0.25 -5.96 6.00
N LEU A 83 1.48 -6.15 5.50
CA LEU A 83 2.17 -5.20 4.60
C LEU A 83 1.64 -5.21 3.17
N VAL A 84 0.97 -6.29 2.76
CA VAL A 84 0.34 -6.40 1.43
C VAL A 84 -1.16 -6.22 1.48
N ALA A 85 -1.76 -6.14 2.68
CA ALA A 85 -3.15 -5.77 2.86
C ALA A 85 -3.32 -4.25 2.75
N GLY A 86 -4.20 -3.78 1.87
CA GLY A 86 -4.52 -2.37 1.69
C GLY A 86 -5.91 -2.01 2.22
N LEU A 87 -6.31 -0.75 2.03
CA LEU A 87 -7.68 -0.33 2.35
C LEU A 87 -8.68 -1.13 1.50
N GLY A 88 -9.69 -1.71 2.15
CA GLY A 88 -10.68 -2.59 1.51
C GLY A 88 -10.29 -4.08 1.47
N SER A 89 -9.07 -4.43 1.90
CA SER A 89 -8.69 -5.82 2.09
C SER A 89 -9.41 -6.46 3.28
N VAL A 90 -9.60 -7.77 3.22
CA VAL A 90 -10.08 -8.59 4.35
C VAL A 90 -9.07 -9.68 4.65
N ILE A 91 -8.74 -9.83 5.93
CA ILE A 91 -7.79 -10.82 6.42
C ILE A 91 -8.56 -11.73 7.37
N PHE A 92 -8.50 -13.03 7.13
CA PHE A 92 -9.07 -14.03 8.02
C PHE A 92 -7.94 -14.83 8.66
N PHE A 93 -8.08 -15.08 9.96
CA PHE A 93 -7.31 -16.09 10.68
C PHE A 93 -8.23 -17.25 11.00
N ASP A 94 -7.77 -18.46 10.70
CA ASP A 94 -8.38 -19.68 11.19
C ASP A 94 -7.95 -19.97 12.63
N ASP A 95 -8.54 -20.99 13.24
CA ASP A 95 -8.12 -21.53 14.54
C ASP A 95 -8.24 -20.55 15.72
N LEU A 96 -9.34 -19.79 15.78
CA LEU A 96 -9.68 -19.03 16.99
C LEU A 96 -10.24 -19.97 18.08
N PHE A 97 -9.36 -20.59 18.85
CA PHE A 97 -9.74 -21.46 19.96
C PHE A 97 -10.01 -20.67 21.24
N ASP A 98 -11.19 -20.86 21.83
CA ASP A 98 -11.52 -20.22 23.10
C ASP A 98 -10.83 -20.88 24.29
N GLU A 99 -10.71 -22.21 24.24
CA GLU A 99 -10.25 -23.06 25.34
C GLU A 99 -8.72 -23.29 25.33
N MET A 100 -8.03 -22.93 24.25
CA MET A 100 -6.59 -23.14 24.07
C MET A 100 -5.86 -21.84 23.71
N PRO A 101 -5.72 -20.88 24.63
CA PRO A 101 -5.14 -19.56 24.31
C PRO A 101 -3.64 -19.60 23.94
N PHE A 102 -2.97 -20.74 24.12
CA PHE A 102 -1.56 -20.94 23.79
C PHE A 102 -1.33 -21.53 22.38
N VAL A 103 -2.42 -21.74 21.63
CA VAL A 103 -2.44 -22.31 20.27
C VAL A 103 -3.44 -21.51 19.43
N GLY A 104 -3.18 -21.37 18.13
CA GLY A 104 -4.08 -20.65 17.22
C GLY A 104 -4.01 -19.13 17.40
N CYS A 105 -5.01 -18.43 16.88
CA CYS A 105 -4.91 -16.99 16.63
C CYS A 105 -5.48 -16.09 17.72
N LYS A 106 -5.96 -16.62 18.86
CA LYS A 106 -6.69 -15.82 19.87
C LYS A 106 -5.90 -14.61 20.40
N PHE A 107 -4.58 -14.74 20.53
CA PHE A 107 -3.71 -13.64 20.96
C PHE A 107 -3.74 -12.42 20.01
N ILE A 108 -4.09 -12.62 18.73
CA ILE A 108 -4.16 -11.55 17.72
C ILE A 108 -5.19 -10.49 18.09
N ILE A 109 -6.29 -10.87 18.76
CA ILE A 109 -7.34 -9.94 19.21
C ILE A 109 -6.78 -8.86 20.13
N ASP A 110 -5.78 -9.21 20.93
CA ASP A 110 -5.17 -8.32 21.90
C ASP A 110 -3.95 -7.58 21.34
N GLU A 111 -3.20 -8.18 20.42
CA GLU A 111 -1.99 -7.59 19.85
C GLU A 111 -2.23 -6.63 18.68
N ILE A 112 -3.35 -6.77 17.96
CA ILE A 112 -3.66 -5.90 16.84
C ILE A 112 -3.95 -4.47 17.31
N ASP A 113 -3.34 -3.50 16.61
CA ASP A 113 -3.62 -2.09 16.76
C ASP A 113 -5.05 -1.75 16.27
N LYS A 114 -5.98 -1.67 17.22
CA LYS A 114 -7.41 -1.38 16.97
C LYS A 114 -7.65 0.04 16.43
N ALA A 115 -6.65 0.93 16.45
CA ALA A 115 -6.74 2.22 15.76
C ALA A 115 -6.55 2.05 14.24
N LYS A 116 -5.74 1.06 13.83
CA LYS A 116 -5.44 0.77 12.41
C LYS A 116 -6.33 -0.31 11.81
N TYR A 117 -6.92 -1.18 12.63
CA TYR A 117 -7.71 -2.31 12.16
C TYR A 117 -9.04 -2.45 12.90
N ASP A 118 -10.08 -2.89 12.19
CA ASP A 118 -11.26 -3.52 12.77
C ASP A 118 -10.99 -5.00 12.97
N VAL A 119 -11.42 -5.54 14.11
CA VAL A 119 -11.26 -6.93 14.48
C VAL A 119 -12.65 -7.46 14.87
N GLU A 120 -13.09 -8.53 14.23
CA GLU A 120 -14.42 -9.11 14.41
C GLU A 120 -14.30 -10.64 14.48
N VAL A 121 -14.85 -11.24 15.53
CA VAL A 121 -14.99 -12.70 15.62
C VAL A 121 -16.24 -13.12 14.87
N MET A 122 -16.11 -14.03 13.91
CA MET A 122 -17.23 -14.52 13.13
C MET A 122 -18.21 -15.31 13.99
N PRO A 123 -19.53 -15.13 13.81
CA PRO A 123 -20.52 -15.75 14.71
C PRO A 123 -20.60 -17.26 14.54
N GLU A 124 -20.27 -17.78 13.36
CA GLU A 124 -20.19 -19.20 13.09
C GLU A 124 -18.98 -19.83 13.81
N ALA A 125 -19.20 -21.03 14.33
CA ALA A 125 -18.19 -21.79 15.04
C ALA A 125 -18.31 -23.27 14.71
N ASP A 126 -17.17 -23.91 14.50
CA ASP A 126 -17.09 -25.35 14.47
C ASP A 126 -16.88 -25.89 15.89
N SER A 127 -17.47 -27.06 16.16
CA SER A 127 -17.32 -27.73 17.45
C SER A 127 -16.97 -29.20 17.26
N TYR A 128 -15.84 -29.59 17.84
CA TYR A 128 -15.29 -30.93 17.72
C TYR A 128 -15.28 -31.63 19.07
N LYS A 129 -15.78 -32.86 19.12
CA LYS A 129 -15.71 -33.67 20.34
C LYS A 129 -14.30 -34.24 20.50
N GLN A 130 -13.66 -33.88 21.60
CA GLN A 130 -12.33 -34.34 22.01
C GLN A 130 -12.43 -35.24 23.24
N LYS A 131 -11.33 -35.92 23.58
CA LYS A 131 -11.26 -36.76 24.79
C LYS A 131 -11.47 -35.97 26.08
N TRP A 132 -11.14 -34.68 26.07
CA TRP A 132 -11.14 -33.78 27.22
C TRP A 132 -12.31 -32.77 27.21
N GLY A 133 -13.19 -32.81 26.21
CA GLY A 133 -14.30 -31.85 26.10
C GLY A 133 -14.72 -31.59 24.66
N HIS A 134 -15.35 -30.44 24.41
CA HIS A 134 -15.55 -29.94 23.06
C HIS A 134 -14.52 -28.84 22.80
N LEU A 135 -13.85 -28.91 21.66
CA LEU A 135 -13.03 -27.81 21.13
C LEU A 135 -13.92 -26.96 20.25
N LYS A 136 -13.99 -25.67 20.53
CA LYS A 136 -14.70 -24.71 19.68
C LYS A 136 -13.66 -23.86 18.93
N THR A 137 -13.85 -23.70 17.63
CA THR A 137 -13.02 -22.83 16.80
C THR A 137 -13.88 -21.92 15.94
N GLN A 138 -13.36 -20.73 15.64
CA GLN A 138 -14.04 -19.69 14.85
C GLN A 138 -13.04 -19.01 13.93
N LEU A 139 -13.56 -18.29 12.94
CA LEU A 139 -12.75 -17.38 12.14
C LEU A 139 -12.65 -16.03 12.84
N LEU A 140 -11.45 -15.46 12.83
CA LEU A 140 -11.21 -14.07 13.20
C LEU A 140 -11.03 -13.25 11.92
N MET A 141 -11.86 -12.24 11.74
CA MET A 141 -11.76 -11.30 10.62
C MET A 141 -11.09 -10.01 11.06
N VAL A 142 -10.18 -9.52 10.22
CA VAL A 142 -9.44 -8.27 10.41
C VAL A 142 -9.53 -7.42 9.14
N LYS A 143 -9.85 -6.14 9.29
CA LYS A 143 -9.96 -5.17 8.18
C LYS A 143 -9.13 -3.92 8.45
N PRO A 144 -8.29 -3.44 7.51
CA PRO A 144 -7.60 -2.16 7.66
C PRO A 144 -8.60 -0.99 7.66
N LYS A 145 -8.50 -0.11 8.67
CA LYS A 145 -9.25 1.16 8.80
C LYS A 145 -8.61 2.31 8.03
N VAL A 146 -7.30 2.25 7.91
CA VAL A 146 -6.47 3.27 7.29
C VAL A 146 -5.73 2.65 6.13
N ALA A 147 -5.44 3.45 5.11
CA ALA A 147 -4.51 3.04 4.07
C ALA A 147 -3.16 2.71 4.75
N THR A 148 -2.78 1.45 4.70
CA THR A 148 -1.46 0.96 5.05
C THR A 148 -0.53 1.37 3.93
N TRP A 149 0.19 2.47 4.14
CA TRP A 149 1.26 2.88 3.24
C TRP A 149 2.37 1.84 3.33
N ARG A 150 2.70 1.22 2.20
CA ARG A 150 3.96 0.49 2.10
C ARG A 150 5.06 1.52 1.86
N GLU A 151 6.08 1.51 2.71
CA GLU A 151 7.31 2.24 2.41
C GLU A 151 7.89 1.70 1.09
N VAL A 152 8.11 2.61 0.15
CA VAL A 152 8.81 2.30 -1.10
C VAL A 152 10.29 2.16 -0.76
N PRO A 153 10.95 1.02 -1.03
CA PRO A 153 12.38 0.86 -0.75
C PRO A 153 13.21 1.93 -1.45
N ASP A 154 14.29 2.40 -0.81
CA ASP A 154 15.15 3.48 -1.32
C ASP A 154 15.65 3.26 -2.76
N GLU A 155 15.91 2.01 -3.15
CA GLU A 155 16.34 1.67 -4.50
C GLU A 155 15.23 1.88 -5.54
N GLU A 156 14.01 1.45 -5.21
CA GLU A 156 12.84 1.65 -6.06
C GLU A 156 12.53 3.15 -6.17
N TRP A 157 12.57 3.86 -5.04
CA TRP A 157 12.43 5.31 -5.00
C TRP A 157 13.46 6.04 -5.87
N SER A 158 14.74 5.70 -5.73
CA SER A 158 15.83 6.29 -6.52
C SER A 158 15.63 6.06 -8.02
N ARG A 159 15.06 4.91 -8.42
CA ARG A 159 14.74 4.63 -9.82
C ARG A 159 13.59 5.50 -10.34
N HIS A 160 12.57 5.77 -9.52
CA HIS A 160 11.47 6.67 -9.88
C HIS A 160 11.96 8.11 -10.07
N ILE A 161 12.75 8.64 -9.12
CA ILE A 161 13.36 9.97 -9.23
C ILE A 161 14.26 10.07 -10.46
N ALA A 162 15.10 9.06 -10.72
CA ALA A 162 15.95 9.05 -11.91
C ALA A 162 15.13 8.98 -13.22
N ALA A 163 14.01 8.26 -13.23
CA ALA A 163 13.13 8.20 -14.39
C ALA A 163 12.44 9.55 -14.64
N GLU A 164 11.96 10.21 -13.59
CA GLU A 164 11.33 11.51 -13.67
C GLU A 164 12.32 12.62 -14.08
N SER A 165 13.50 12.66 -13.45
CA SER A 165 14.58 13.59 -13.83
C SER A 165 14.98 13.43 -15.30
N ARG A 166 15.05 12.19 -15.82
CA ARG A 166 15.29 11.93 -17.25
C ARG A 166 14.14 12.37 -18.14
N TYR A 167 12.90 12.18 -17.71
CA TYR A 167 11.72 12.63 -18.47
C TYR A 167 11.73 14.16 -18.63
N TRP A 168 12.04 14.88 -17.56
CA TRP A 168 12.10 16.35 -17.60
C TRP A 168 13.36 16.89 -18.27
N ALA A 169 14.48 16.17 -18.23
CA ALA A 169 15.76 16.55 -18.82
C ALA A 169 16.16 17.99 -18.47
N THR A 170 16.28 18.89 -19.46
CA THR A 170 16.62 20.31 -19.25
C THR A 170 15.42 21.18 -18.84
N CYS A 171 14.23 20.58 -18.70
CA CYS A 171 12.95 21.25 -18.43
C CYS A 171 12.56 22.30 -19.50
N GLN A 172 13.16 22.23 -20.69
CA GLN A 172 12.93 23.21 -21.77
C GLN A 172 11.70 22.90 -22.62
N ASN A 173 11.38 21.62 -22.82
CA ASN A 173 10.18 21.21 -23.55
C ASN A 173 9.14 20.69 -22.57
N THR A 174 8.12 21.51 -22.32
CA THR A 174 7.08 21.22 -21.32
C THR A 174 5.67 21.42 -21.88
N LEU A 175 5.57 21.54 -23.21
CA LEU A 175 4.33 21.88 -23.90
C LEU A 175 3.23 20.86 -23.65
N ASP A 176 3.56 19.58 -23.61
CA ASP A 176 2.61 18.49 -23.35
C ASP A 176 1.91 18.63 -22.00
N ASN A 177 2.68 18.84 -20.92
CA ASN A 177 2.15 19.01 -19.58
C ASN A 177 1.40 20.35 -19.42
N GLN A 178 1.88 21.42 -20.06
CA GLN A 178 1.18 22.70 -20.06
C GLN A 178 -0.19 22.64 -20.77
N LEU A 179 -0.26 21.97 -21.92
CA LEU A 179 -1.53 21.77 -22.66
C LEU A 179 -2.48 20.86 -21.88
N LYS A 180 -1.97 19.79 -21.27
CA LYS A 180 -2.75 18.89 -20.40
C LYS A 180 -3.42 19.67 -19.26
N GLN A 181 -2.68 20.55 -18.60
CA GLN A 181 -3.22 21.41 -17.54
C GLN A 181 -4.32 22.36 -18.04
N GLN A 182 -4.18 22.97 -19.23
CA GLN A 182 -5.24 23.82 -19.81
C GLN A 182 -6.57 23.07 -20.00
N VAL A 183 -6.51 21.77 -20.27
CA VAL A 183 -7.71 20.93 -20.35
C VAL A 183 -8.25 20.61 -18.95
N TYR A 184 -7.37 20.28 -18.01
CA TYR A 184 -7.76 19.75 -16.69
C TYR A 184 -8.36 20.80 -15.77
N VAL A 185 -7.92 22.06 -15.85
CA VAL A 185 -8.47 23.15 -15.04
C VAL A 185 -9.98 23.33 -15.16
N LYS A 186 -10.54 23.04 -16.34
CA LYS A 186 -12.00 23.10 -16.59
C LYS A 186 -12.76 22.10 -15.72
N TYR A 187 -12.17 20.94 -15.46
CA TYR A 187 -12.75 19.90 -14.60
C TYR A 187 -12.49 20.15 -13.10
N MET A 188 -11.51 20.98 -12.77
CA MET A 188 -11.21 21.39 -11.39
C MET A 188 -12.08 22.57 -10.91
N GLY A 189 -12.98 23.08 -11.76
CA GLY A 189 -13.78 24.27 -11.47
C GLY A 189 -12.95 25.56 -11.41
N LEU A 190 -11.75 25.55 -12.01
CA LEU A 190 -10.91 26.72 -12.18
C LEU A 190 -11.29 27.38 -13.51
N ASN A 191 -11.74 28.63 -13.44
CA ASN A 191 -12.09 29.38 -14.64
C ASN A 191 -10.84 30.10 -15.15
N GLU A 192 -10.59 30.01 -16.46
CA GLU A 192 -9.62 30.88 -17.13
C GLU A 192 -10.06 32.33 -16.94
N TYR A 193 -9.15 33.15 -16.42
CA TYR A 193 -9.37 34.57 -16.32
C TYR A 193 -8.18 35.29 -16.95
N ALA A 194 -8.47 36.17 -17.91
CA ALA A 194 -7.47 37.10 -18.42
C ALA A 194 -7.24 38.14 -17.33
N ALA A 195 -6.11 38.04 -16.62
CA ALA A 195 -5.74 39.04 -15.62
C ALA A 195 -5.70 40.43 -16.29
N PRO A 196 -6.27 41.49 -15.68
CA PRO A 196 -6.25 42.83 -16.26
C PRO A 196 -4.79 43.27 -16.43
N ALA A 197 -4.48 44.00 -17.50
CA ALA A 197 -3.10 44.38 -17.83
C ALA A 197 -2.34 45.10 -16.69
N SER A 198 -3.05 45.72 -15.74
CA SER A 198 -2.51 46.38 -14.56
C SER A 198 -2.05 45.44 -13.44
N GLU A 199 -2.46 44.17 -13.45
CA GLU A 199 -2.10 43.13 -12.47
C GLU A 199 -1.16 42.07 -13.05
N GLN A 200 -0.75 42.24 -14.32
CA GLN A 200 0.21 41.37 -15.00
C GLN A 200 1.62 41.65 -14.48
N HIS A 201 1.94 41.14 -13.29
CA HIS A 201 3.29 41.13 -12.72
C HIS A 201 4.21 40.14 -13.46
N GLY A 202 4.40 40.34 -14.76
CA GLY A 202 5.30 39.54 -15.60
C GLY A 202 4.90 38.07 -15.79
N GLN A 203 3.70 37.68 -15.38
CA GLN A 203 3.20 36.32 -15.49
C GLN A 203 2.07 36.24 -16.50
N HIS A 204 2.12 35.17 -17.30
CA HIS A 204 1.27 34.75 -18.41
C HIS A 204 -0.04 35.54 -18.61
N LEU A 205 -0.30 35.95 -19.88
CA LEU A 205 -1.54 36.61 -20.33
C LEU A 205 -2.85 35.88 -19.91
N TYR A 206 -2.75 34.61 -19.54
CA TYR A 206 -3.83 33.75 -19.08
C TYR A 206 -3.43 33.00 -17.80
N GLY A 207 -4.16 33.23 -16.72
CA GLY A 207 -3.96 32.57 -15.43
C GLY A 207 -5.28 32.10 -14.79
N PHE A 208 -5.17 31.41 -13.66
CA PHE A 208 -6.31 30.85 -12.92
C PHE A 208 -6.44 31.54 -11.55
N ASP A 209 -7.59 32.15 -11.30
CA ASP A 209 -7.90 32.79 -10.01
C ASP A 209 -8.23 31.72 -8.96
N LEU A 210 -7.43 31.64 -7.90
CA LEU A 210 -7.67 30.71 -6.78
C LEU A 210 -8.61 31.29 -5.72
N LYS A 211 -9.10 32.53 -5.87
CA LYS A 211 -10.11 33.17 -5.01
C LYS A 211 -9.73 33.16 -3.52
N GLY A 212 -8.47 33.45 -3.23
CA GLY A 212 -7.89 33.48 -1.88
C GLY A 212 -7.72 32.10 -1.25
N LYS A 213 -7.86 31.00 -1.99
CA LYS A 213 -7.67 29.64 -1.44
C LYS A 213 -6.20 29.36 -1.16
N SER A 214 -5.95 28.48 -0.18
CA SER A 214 -4.64 27.85 0.00
C SER A 214 -4.60 26.54 -0.78
N ILE A 215 -3.53 26.30 -1.53
CA ILE A 215 -3.38 25.12 -2.38
C ILE A 215 -2.03 24.44 -2.13
N LEU A 216 -2.06 23.11 -2.10
CA LEU A 216 -0.90 22.23 -2.14
C LEU A 216 -0.89 21.48 -3.47
N ASP A 217 0.23 21.54 -4.18
CA ASP A 217 0.50 20.77 -5.40
C ASP A 217 1.61 19.76 -5.14
N VAL A 218 1.32 18.48 -5.35
CA VAL A 218 2.21 17.35 -5.05
C VAL A 218 2.75 16.79 -6.37
N GLY A 219 4.07 16.78 -6.53
CA GLY A 219 4.71 16.42 -7.81
C GLY A 219 4.53 17.51 -8.87
N GLY A 220 4.59 18.78 -8.46
CA GLY A 220 4.36 19.92 -9.35
C GLY A 220 5.41 20.06 -10.46
N GLY A 221 6.61 19.50 -10.26
CA GLY A 221 7.68 19.49 -11.25
C GLY A 221 8.15 20.87 -11.70
N PRO A 222 8.67 21.03 -12.94
CA PRO A 222 9.09 22.32 -13.48
C PRO A 222 7.94 23.17 -14.06
N VAL A 223 6.72 22.61 -14.15
CA VAL A 223 5.55 23.26 -14.75
C VAL A 223 4.28 23.06 -13.93
N SER A 224 4.38 23.19 -12.61
CA SER A 224 3.22 23.17 -11.72
C SER A 224 2.10 24.07 -12.22
N LEU A 225 0.86 23.61 -12.03
CA LEU A 225 -0.32 24.41 -12.31
C LEU A 225 -0.31 25.73 -11.51
N LEU A 226 0.28 25.72 -10.31
CA LEU A 226 0.37 26.90 -9.43
C LEU A 226 1.17 28.04 -10.06
N LEU A 227 2.14 27.76 -10.95
CA LEU A 227 2.88 28.80 -11.68
C LEU A 227 2.00 29.59 -12.66
N ARG A 228 0.76 29.17 -12.87
CA ARG A 228 -0.27 29.84 -13.67
C ARG A 228 -1.44 30.32 -12.83
N CYS A 229 -1.37 30.16 -11.52
CA CYS A 229 -2.41 30.56 -10.59
C CYS A 229 -2.04 31.88 -9.92
N TYR A 230 -3.06 32.64 -9.52
CA TYR A 230 -2.88 33.88 -8.76
C TYR A 230 -3.98 34.02 -7.69
N ASN A 231 -3.87 35.05 -6.85
CA ASN A 231 -4.82 35.34 -5.77
C ASN A 231 -5.06 34.12 -4.86
N PHE A 232 -3.99 33.54 -4.33
CA PHE A 232 -4.03 32.49 -3.32
C PHE A 232 -3.63 33.05 -1.95
N SER A 233 -4.12 32.45 -0.87
CA SER A 233 -3.67 32.81 0.48
C SER A 233 -2.33 32.17 0.85
N ARG A 234 -2.07 30.97 0.32
CA ARG A 234 -0.79 30.25 0.42
C ARG A 234 -0.72 29.19 -0.67
N ALA A 235 0.39 29.13 -1.41
CA ALA A 235 0.63 28.12 -2.43
C ALA A 235 1.91 27.35 -2.08
N VAL A 236 1.82 26.03 -2.05
CA VAL A 236 2.94 25.12 -1.74
C VAL A 236 3.06 24.08 -2.84
N VAL A 237 4.29 23.87 -3.31
CA VAL A 237 4.66 22.73 -4.16
C VAL A 237 5.55 21.82 -3.34
N VAL A 238 5.23 20.53 -3.32
CA VAL A 238 6.13 19.51 -2.77
C VAL A 238 6.62 18.65 -3.92
N ASP A 239 7.94 18.62 -4.11
CA ASP A 239 8.55 17.81 -5.14
C ASP A 239 9.97 17.38 -4.72
N PRO A 240 10.28 16.08 -4.69
CA PRO A 240 11.59 15.57 -4.29
C PRO A 240 12.67 15.73 -5.36
N CYS A 241 12.31 16.03 -6.61
CA CYS A 241 13.24 15.96 -7.74
C CYS A 241 14.22 17.14 -7.82
N ASP A 242 15.43 16.87 -8.28
CA ASP A 242 16.47 17.86 -8.56
C ASP A 242 16.24 18.50 -9.94
N TYR A 243 15.57 19.65 -9.97
CA TYR A 243 15.42 20.47 -11.18
C TYR A 243 16.51 21.54 -11.29
N PRO A 244 16.76 22.11 -12.48
CA PRO A 244 17.62 23.27 -12.63
C PRO A 244 17.19 24.45 -11.72
N ASP A 245 18.16 25.22 -11.21
CA ASP A 245 17.93 26.29 -10.22
C ASP A 245 16.82 27.29 -10.61
N TRP A 246 16.71 27.59 -11.91
CA TRP A 246 15.69 28.52 -12.42
C TRP A 246 14.25 28.06 -12.14
N VAL A 247 14.02 26.76 -11.93
CA VAL A 247 12.70 26.23 -11.55
C VAL A 247 12.32 26.70 -10.15
N ALA A 248 13.23 26.57 -9.18
CA ALA A 248 13.03 27.06 -7.82
C ALA A 248 12.89 28.60 -7.79
N GLU A 249 13.66 29.31 -8.62
CA GLU A 249 13.55 30.76 -8.77
C GLU A 249 12.16 31.17 -9.29
N ARG A 250 11.58 30.42 -10.24
CA ARG A 250 10.20 30.69 -10.73
C ARG A 250 9.16 30.55 -9.63
N TYR A 251 9.25 29.50 -8.80
CA TYR A 251 8.34 29.35 -7.65
C TYR A 251 8.48 30.52 -6.68
N LYS A 252 9.72 30.87 -6.33
CA LYS A 252 10.01 31.99 -5.46
C LYS A 252 9.47 33.32 -6.00
N MET A 253 9.67 33.58 -7.30
CA MET A 253 9.15 34.79 -7.97
C MET A 253 7.62 34.82 -8.03
N ALA A 254 6.97 33.66 -8.07
CA ALA A 254 5.52 33.55 -8.04
C ALA A 254 4.93 33.59 -6.61
N GLY A 255 5.74 33.69 -5.56
CA GLY A 255 5.26 33.63 -4.18
C GLY A 255 4.78 32.24 -3.77
N ILE A 256 5.31 31.19 -4.40
CA ILE A 256 4.99 29.79 -4.13
C ILE A 256 6.13 29.17 -3.31
N GLU A 257 5.77 28.49 -2.22
CA GLU A 257 6.71 27.76 -1.38
C GLU A 257 7.07 26.43 -2.05
N LEU A 258 8.35 26.19 -2.34
CA LEU A 258 8.82 24.89 -2.82
C LEU A 258 9.44 24.11 -1.66
N ILE A 259 8.87 22.96 -1.34
CA ILE A 259 9.40 22.01 -0.35
C ILE A 259 9.99 20.82 -1.09
N LYS A 260 11.30 20.60 -0.90
CA LYS A 260 12.03 19.56 -1.60
C LYS A 260 12.14 18.29 -0.77
N GLN A 261 11.07 17.50 -0.76
CA GLN A 261 10.99 16.24 -0.04
C GLN A 261 9.94 15.30 -0.64
N GLN A 262 9.91 14.05 -0.17
CA GLN A 262 8.82 13.11 -0.47
C GLN A 262 7.49 13.68 0.04
N ALA A 263 6.45 13.66 -0.79
CA ALA A 263 5.14 14.20 -0.40
C ALA A 263 4.50 13.43 0.77
N GLU A 264 4.87 12.16 0.90
CA GLU A 264 4.50 11.25 1.97
C GLU A 264 5.12 11.65 3.33
N THR A 265 6.09 12.58 3.34
CA THR A 265 6.84 13.00 4.54
C THR A 265 6.57 14.45 4.98
N VAL A 266 5.66 15.15 4.30
CA VAL A 266 5.23 16.54 4.60
C VAL A 266 4.13 16.54 5.64
#